data_AF-A0A1B8F3E1-F1
#
_entry.id   AF-A0A1B8F3E1-F1
#
_cell.length_a   1.000
_cell.length_b   1.000
_cell.length_c   1.000
_cell.angle_alpha   90.00
_cell.angle_beta   90.00
_cell.angle_gamma   90.00
#
_symmetry.space_group_name_H-M   'P 1'
#
loop_
_entity.id
_entity.type
_entity.pdbx_description
1 polymer ?
#
loop_
_entity_poly.entity_id
_entity_poly.type
_entity_poly.pdbx_seq_one_letter_code
_entity_poly.pdbx_strand_id
1 'polypeptide(L)'
;MESYNVPKSEIEVLSQEINDEFGSYRIRAGQRVHYVTIATNAFDDDTMCRPHLLIPQLPNFPDKNWTTMEVIRKPDGSLASELSHEPLPAVRMTWHPKTIDVLSLEKVKRHRSGVHEVLYSGLPAICKIACFGWQVPGIEHETYTYSMVEEYRGPGDPVIAPVFLGHMTENGRVIGMLLEKLEGDFASMDDLPACRKTLENFIS
;
A
#
# COMPACT_ATOMS: atom_id res chain seq x y z
N MET A 1 -20.24 -13.26 25.49
CA MET A 1 -19.65 -13.44 24.16
C MET A 1 -18.17 -13.18 24.33
N GLU A 2 -17.35 -14.23 24.42
CA GLU A 2 -15.90 -14.07 24.58
C GLU A 2 -15.36 -13.31 23.37
N SER A 3 -14.74 -12.17 23.61
CA SER A 3 -14.05 -11.42 22.55
C SER A 3 -12.79 -12.20 22.23
N TYR A 4 -12.81 -12.98 21.15
CA TYR A 4 -11.61 -13.64 20.65
C TYR A 4 -10.61 -12.57 20.21
N ASN A 5 -9.37 -12.70 20.67
CA ASN A 5 -8.27 -11.86 20.24
C ASN A 5 -7.43 -12.63 19.22
N VAL A 6 -6.89 -11.93 18.23
CA VAL A 6 -5.97 -12.51 17.25
C VAL A 6 -4.67 -12.90 17.96
N PRO A 7 -4.19 -14.15 17.83
CA PRO A 7 -2.91 -14.56 18.39
C PRO A 7 -1.75 -13.72 17.84
N LYS A 8 -0.75 -13.41 18.67
CA LYS A 8 0.43 -12.63 18.24
C LYS A 8 1.20 -13.28 17.08
N SER A 9 1.17 -14.60 16.97
CA SER A 9 1.74 -15.37 15.86
C SER A 9 1.04 -15.15 14.51
N GLU A 10 -0.18 -14.60 14.52
CA GLU A 10 -0.97 -14.27 13.32
C GLU A 10 -0.94 -12.77 13.01
N ILE A 11 -0.06 -12.02 13.67
CA ILE A 11 0.15 -10.59 13.45
C ILE A 11 1.41 -10.39 12.60
N GLU A 12 1.29 -9.58 11.55
CA GLU A 12 2.40 -9.21 10.66
C GLU A 12 2.39 -7.71 10.41
N VAL A 13 3.52 -7.03 10.59
CA VAL A 13 3.70 -5.64 10.15
C VAL A 13 3.95 -5.63 8.64
N LEU A 14 3.01 -5.10 7.87
CA LEU A 14 3.09 -5.02 6.41
C LEU A 14 3.86 -3.77 5.94
N SER A 15 3.67 -2.66 6.63
CA SER A 15 4.36 -1.38 6.39
C SER A 15 4.52 -0.62 7.70
N GLN A 16 5.58 0.17 7.81
CA GLN A 16 5.77 1.11 8.92
C GLN A 16 6.44 2.39 8.45
N GLU A 17 6.04 3.52 9.03
CA GLU A 17 6.67 4.83 8.90
C GLU A 17 6.78 5.42 10.31
N ILE A 18 7.97 5.84 10.73
CA ILE A 18 8.23 6.39 12.07
C ILE A 18 8.81 7.78 11.89
N ASN A 19 8.25 8.74 12.62
CA ASN A 19 8.75 10.11 12.74
C ASN A 19 8.98 10.43 14.23
N ASP A 20 9.34 11.68 14.53
CA ASP A 20 9.67 12.12 15.89
C ASP A 20 8.46 12.11 16.85
N GLU A 21 7.23 12.16 16.33
CA GLU A 21 5.99 12.23 17.11
C GLU A 21 5.35 10.85 17.31
N PHE A 22 5.28 10.04 16.26
CA PHE A 22 4.64 8.73 16.28
C PHE A 22 5.20 7.75 15.25
N GLY A 23 5.03 6.46 15.54
CA GLY A 23 5.14 5.38 14.57
C GLY A 23 3.77 5.00 14.02
N SER A 24 3.64 4.94 12.71
CA SER A 24 2.46 4.43 12.00
C SER A 24 2.74 3.07 11.40
N TYR A 25 1.85 2.12 11.64
CA TYR A 25 2.00 0.72 11.24
C TYR A 25 0.75 0.26 10.51
N ARG A 26 0.94 -0.37 9.35
CA ARG A 26 -0.09 -1.12 8.64
C ARG A 26 0.14 -2.59 8.96
N ILE A 27 -0.80 -3.20 9.68
CA ILE A 27 -0.64 -4.52 10.30
C ILE A 27 -1.70 -5.48 9.78
N ARG A 28 -1.31 -6.68 9.36
CA ARG A 28 -2.24 -7.80 9.18
C ARG A 28 -2.44 -8.49 10.52
N ALA A 29 -3.68 -8.68 10.94
CA ALA A 29 -4.05 -9.51 12.08
C ALA A 29 -5.13 -10.49 11.63
N GLY A 30 -4.79 -11.79 11.62
CA GLY A 30 -5.62 -12.81 11.00
C GLY A 30 -5.80 -12.52 9.51
N GLN A 31 -7.05 -12.35 9.06
CA GLN A 31 -7.38 -12.07 7.65
C GLN A 31 -7.62 -10.59 7.35
N ARG A 32 -7.46 -9.70 8.33
CA ARG A 32 -7.78 -8.26 8.18
C ARG A 32 -6.53 -7.42 8.31
N VAL A 33 -6.53 -6.29 7.59
CA VAL A 33 -5.52 -5.24 7.78
C VAL A 33 -6.06 -4.15 8.68
N HIS A 34 -5.22 -3.68 9.59
CA HIS A 34 -5.49 -2.63 10.56
C HIS A 34 -4.36 -1.62 10.59
N TYR A 35 -4.63 -0.44 11.15
CA TYR A 35 -3.68 0.66 11.22
C TYR A 35 -3.42 0.99 12.67
N VAL A 36 -2.16 0.97 13.09
CA VAL A 36 -1.78 1.27 14.47
C VAL A 36 -0.89 2.49 14.50
N THR A 37 -1.25 3.46 15.33
CA THR A 37 -0.40 4.61 15.63
C THR A 37 0.12 4.45 17.05
N ILE A 38 1.42 4.61 17.22
CA ILE A 38 2.10 4.43 18.51
C ILE A 38 2.88 5.70 18.80
N ALA A 39 2.63 6.35 19.93
CA ALA A 39 3.43 7.51 20.34
C ALA A 39 4.91 7.11 20.53
N THR A 40 5.86 7.94 20.12
CA THR A 40 7.31 7.62 20.19
C THR A 40 7.82 7.38 21.60
N ASN A 41 7.15 7.92 22.62
CA ASN A 41 7.49 7.64 24.03
C ASN A 41 6.94 6.30 24.55
N ALA A 42 6.20 5.54 23.73
CA ALA A 42 5.59 4.29 24.16
C ALA A 42 6.58 3.12 24.18
N PHE A 43 7.60 3.15 23.33
CA PHE A 43 8.67 2.15 23.28
C PHE A 43 9.98 2.84 22.88
N ASP A 44 11.10 2.18 23.13
CA ASP A 44 12.39 2.63 22.60
C ASP A 44 12.48 2.48 21.07
N ASP A 45 13.40 3.21 20.44
CA ASP A 45 13.58 3.26 18.99
C ASP A 45 13.86 1.87 18.38
N ASP A 46 14.60 1.00 19.09
CA ASP A 46 14.93 -0.35 18.60
C ASP A 46 13.67 -1.21 18.53
N THR A 47 12.84 -1.15 19.58
CA THR A 47 11.53 -1.80 19.62
C THR A 47 10.62 -1.27 18.50
N MET A 48 10.52 0.06 18.32
CA MET A 48 9.66 0.67 17.29
C MET A 48 10.05 0.24 15.88
N CYS A 49 11.35 0.13 15.59
CA CYS A 49 11.84 -0.21 14.25
C CYS A 49 11.85 -1.72 13.95
N ARG A 50 11.67 -2.59 14.94
CA ARG A 50 11.80 -4.05 14.79
C ARG A 50 10.49 -4.77 15.10
N PRO A 51 9.72 -5.19 14.08
CA PRO A 51 8.43 -5.87 14.27
C PRO A 51 8.47 -7.07 15.23
N HIS A 52 9.56 -7.84 15.24
CA HIS A 52 9.70 -9.00 16.14
C HIS A 52 9.87 -8.62 17.62
N LEU A 53 10.33 -7.40 17.94
CA LEU A 53 10.36 -6.85 19.29
C LEU A 53 9.05 -6.15 19.65
N LEU A 54 8.43 -5.48 18.67
CA LEU A 54 7.20 -4.72 18.86
C LEU A 54 5.97 -5.61 19.08
N ILE A 55 5.72 -6.58 18.20
CA ILE A 55 4.48 -7.37 18.18
C ILE A 55 4.15 -8.03 19.54
N PRO A 56 5.11 -8.66 20.25
CA PRO A 56 4.86 -9.26 21.56
C PRO A 56 4.40 -8.25 22.62
N GLN A 57 4.77 -6.97 22.49
CA GLN A 57 4.49 -5.92 23.46
C GLN A 57 3.21 -5.13 23.15
N LEU A 58 2.67 -5.26 21.94
CA LEU A 58 1.44 -4.56 21.56
C LEU A 58 0.25 -5.01 22.42
N PRO A 59 -0.78 -4.16 22.61
CA PRO A 59 -2.07 -4.56 23.14
C PRO A 59 -2.68 -5.73 22.36
N ASN A 60 -3.67 -6.41 22.94
CA ASN A 60 -4.41 -7.46 22.23
C ASN A 60 -5.25 -6.87 21.10
N PHE A 61 -5.31 -7.57 19.98
CA PHE A 61 -6.08 -7.15 18.81
C PHE A 61 -7.40 -7.92 18.82
N PRO A 62 -8.56 -7.28 19.04
CA PRO A 62 -9.83 -7.96 18.95
C PRO A 62 -10.06 -8.45 17.52
N ASP A 63 -10.58 -9.66 17.37
CA ASP A 63 -11.01 -10.18 16.06
C ASP A 63 -12.35 -9.54 15.66
N LYS A 64 -12.28 -8.25 15.28
CA LYS A 64 -13.41 -7.39 14.92
C LYS A 64 -13.00 -6.45 13.78
N ASN A 65 -13.99 -5.76 13.22
CA ASN A 65 -13.84 -4.84 12.07
C ASN A 65 -13.40 -3.41 12.46
N TRP A 66 -12.60 -3.24 13.51
CA TRP A 66 -12.00 -1.93 13.80
C TRP A 66 -10.99 -1.56 12.71
N THR A 67 -10.77 -0.27 12.47
CA THR A 67 -9.90 0.22 11.40
C THR A 67 -8.56 0.69 11.94
N THR A 68 -8.59 1.47 13.02
CA THR A 68 -7.39 2.05 13.64
C THR A 68 -7.29 1.71 15.13
N MET A 69 -6.07 1.63 15.64
CA MET A 69 -5.74 1.58 17.06
C MET A 69 -4.69 2.63 17.37
N GLU A 70 -4.95 3.47 18.37
CA GLU A 70 -3.92 4.33 18.95
C GLU A 70 -3.35 3.66 20.20
N VAL A 71 -2.02 3.65 20.35
CA VAL A 71 -1.31 3.07 21.48
C VAL A 71 -0.43 4.11 22.14
N ILE A 72 -0.62 4.29 23.45
CA ILE A 72 0.17 5.20 24.27
C ILE A 72 0.70 4.49 25.49
N ARG A 73 1.82 4.96 26.04
CA ARG A 73 2.30 4.55 27.36
C ARG A 73 1.86 5.57 28.41
N LYS A 74 1.18 5.09 29.44
CA LYS A 74 0.73 5.88 30.59
C LYS A 74 1.90 6.21 31.52
N PRO A 75 1.76 7.22 32.41
CA PRO A 75 2.79 7.56 33.39
C PRO A 75 3.19 6.41 34.34
N ASP A 76 2.29 5.45 34.57
CA ASP A 76 2.55 4.25 35.38
C ASP A 76 3.33 3.16 34.62
N GLY A 77 3.70 3.41 33.36
CA GLY A 77 4.42 2.50 32.49
C GLY A 77 3.54 1.49 31.75
N SER A 78 2.23 1.41 32.04
CA SER A 78 1.30 0.54 31.34
C SER A 78 0.88 1.10 29.97
N LEU A 79 0.44 0.23 29.06
CA LEU A 79 -0.08 0.64 27.76
C LEU A 79 -1.58 0.92 27.83
N ALA A 80 -2.01 2.01 27.20
CA ALA A 80 -3.41 2.26 26.85
C ALA A 80 -3.58 2.08 25.35
N SER A 81 -4.77 1.63 24.95
CA SER A 81 -5.15 1.58 23.54
C SER A 81 -6.59 2.03 23.31
N GLU A 82 -6.80 2.79 22.25
CA GLU A 82 -8.12 3.21 21.79
C GLU A 82 -8.38 2.69 20.38
N LEU A 83 -9.56 2.13 20.15
CA LEU A 83 -9.97 1.60 18.85
C LEU A 83 -10.93 2.57 18.18
N SER A 84 -10.81 2.69 16.86
CA SER A 84 -11.79 3.37 16.02
C SER A 84 -12.30 2.46 14.91
N HIS A 85 -13.53 2.73 14.49
CA HIS A 85 -14.23 2.05 13.40
C HIS A 85 -14.48 2.99 12.21
N GLU A 86 -13.93 4.20 12.26
CA GLU A 86 -14.12 5.18 11.21
C GLU A 86 -13.57 4.67 9.87
N PRO A 87 -14.28 4.91 8.76
CA PRO A 87 -13.83 4.53 7.43
C PRO A 87 -12.46 5.15 7.11
N LEU A 88 -11.57 4.34 6.54
CA LEU A 88 -10.28 4.81 6.06
C LEU A 88 -10.42 5.51 4.71
N PRO A 89 -9.54 6.47 4.38
CA PRO A 89 -9.48 7.06 3.04
C PRO A 89 -9.35 5.97 1.96
N ALA A 90 -10.04 6.13 0.84
CA ALA A 90 -10.01 5.19 -0.27
C ALA A 90 -9.95 5.96 -1.59
N VAL A 91 -9.39 5.32 -2.61
CA VAL A 91 -9.41 5.84 -3.97
C VAL A 91 -10.85 5.81 -4.48
N ARG A 92 -11.33 6.92 -5.04
CA ARG A 92 -12.71 7.10 -5.50
C ARG A 92 -12.84 6.85 -7.00
N MET A 93 -11.86 7.25 -7.79
CA MET A 93 -11.83 7.10 -9.25
C MET A 93 -11.65 5.63 -9.64
N THR A 94 -12.75 4.88 -9.66
CA THR A 94 -12.78 3.43 -9.88
C THR A 94 -13.36 3.11 -11.25
N TRP A 95 -12.58 3.35 -12.30
CA TRP A 95 -13.02 3.21 -13.70
C TRP A 95 -12.82 1.79 -14.26
N HIS A 96 -11.75 1.10 -13.89
CA HIS A 96 -11.50 -0.28 -14.30
C HIS A 96 -12.42 -1.28 -13.56
N PRO A 97 -13.04 -2.28 -14.23
CA PRO A 97 -14.04 -3.15 -13.62
C PRO A 97 -13.47 -4.20 -12.66
N LYS A 98 -12.18 -4.55 -12.79
CA LYS A 98 -11.53 -5.54 -11.92
C LYS A 98 -11.03 -4.91 -10.63
N THR A 99 -11.29 -5.59 -9.52
CA THR A 99 -10.72 -5.33 -8.21
C THR A 99 -9.99 -6.59 -7.72
N ILE A 100 -8.85 -6.41 -7.05
CA ILE A 100 -7.96 -7.51 -6.65
C ILE A 100 -7.51 -7.24 -5.21
N ASP A 101 -7.70 -8.20 -4.31
CA ASP A 101 -7.22 -8.08 -2.93
C ASP A 101 -5.69 -8.10 -2.92
N VAL A 102 -5.09 -7.08 -2.31
CA VAL A 102 -3.64 -6.94 -2.17
C VAL A 102 -2.98 -8.10 -1.44
N LEU A 103 -3.70 -8.76 -0.51
CA LEU A 103 -3.16 -9.90 0.21
C LEU A 103 -3.23 -11.20 -0.61
N SER A 104 -3.95 -11.22 -1.72
CA SER A 104 -4.05 -12.39 -2.61
C SER A 104 -2.87 -12.52 -3.58
N LEU A 105 -2.04 -11.49 -3.70
CA LEU A 105 -0.93 -11.45 -4.64
C LEU A 105 0.37 -11.92 -4.00
N GLU A 106 1.08 -12.80 -4.70
CA GLU A 106 2.43 -13.20 -4.33
C GLU A 106 3.40 -12.04 -4.59
N LYS A 107 4.10 -11.60 -3.55
CA LYS A 107 5.13 -10.55 -3.65
C LYS A 107 6.44 -11.17 -4.13
N VAL A 108 6.97 -10.65 -5.23
CA VAL A 108 8.26 -11.08 -5.80
C VAL A 108 9.38 -10.18 -5.32
N LYS A 109 9.20 -8.85 -5.47
CA LYS A 109 10.24 -7.88 -5.17
C LYS A 109 9.64 -6.57 -4.68
N ARG A 110 10.29 -5.92 -3.72
CA ARG A 110 9.94 -4.56 -3.31
C ARG A 110 10.83 -3.55 -4.04
N HIS A 111 10.21 -2.55 -4.68
CA HIS A 111 10.94 -1.43 -5.28
C HIS A 111 11.07 -0.25 -4.31
N ARG A 112 9.96 0.11 -3.65
CA ARG A 112 9.92 1.15 -2.60
C ARG A 112 8.70 0.95 -1.71
N SER A 113 8.46 1.84 -0.74
CA SER A 113 7.21 1.82 0.04
C SER A 113 6.00 1.87 -0.89
N GLY A 114 5.04 0.97 -0.67
CA GLY A 114 3.82 0.88 -1.49
C GLY A 114 4.01 0.39 -2.93
N VAL A 115 5.23 0.06 -3.40
CA VAL A 115 5.47 -0.39 -4.78
C VAL A 115 6.20 -1.73 -4.80
N HIS A 116 5.52 -2.74 -5.33
CA HIS A 116 5.99 -4.12 -5.36
C HIS A 116 5.81 -4.73 -6.75
N GLU A 117 6.77 -5.53 -7.17
CA GLU A 117 6.58 -6.53 -8.20
C GLU A 117 5.85 -7.72 -7.58
N VAL A 118 4.83 -8.20 -8.27
CA VAL A 118 3.94 -9.28 -7.84
C VAL A 118 3.67 -10.24 -9.00
N LEU A 119 3.23 -11.46 -8.69
CA LEU A 119 2.68 -12.36 -9.70
C LEU A 119 1.16 -12.19 -9.81
N TYR A 120 0.69 -11.92 -11.02
CA TYR A 120 -0.73 -11.86 -11.36
C TYR A 120 -1.00 -12.78 -12.54
N SER A 121 -1.84 -13.80 -12.34
CA SER A 121 -2.11 -14.84 -13.36
C SER A 121 -0.83 -15.50 -13.92
N GLY A 122 0.19 -15.68 -13.08
CA GLY A 122 1.48 -16.27 -13.46
C GLY A 122 2.45 -15.32 -14.16
N LEU A 123 2.07 -14.05 -14.39
CA LEU A 123 2.92 -13.05 -15.02
C LEU A 123 3.34 -11.95 -14.03
N PRO A 124 4.56 -11.40 -14.15
CA PRO A 124 4.98 -10.24 -13.38
C PRO A 124 4.10 -9.01 -13.62
N ALA A 125 3.76 -8.31 -12.55
CA ALA A 125 3.00 -7.07 -12.57
C ALA A 125 3.53 -6.09 -11.50
N ILE A 126 3.23 -4.80 -11.64
CA ILE A 126 3.59 -3.76 -10.68
C ILE A 126 2.35 -3.38 -9.86
N CYS A 127 2.39 -3.71 -8.57
CA CYS A 127 1.39 -3.31 -7.58
C CYS A 127 1.82 -2.01 -6.92
N LYS A 128 0.98 -0.97 -7.04
CA LYS A 128 1.15 0.32 -6.36
C LYS A 128 -0.01 0.55 -5.40
N ILE A 129 0.27 0.73 -4.13
CA ILE A 129 -0.73 0.98 -3.08
C ILE A 129 -0.34 2.16 -2.20
N ALA A 130 -1.36 2.83 -1.67
CA ALA A 130 -1.22 3.68 -0.51
C ALA A 130 -1.06 2.79 0.73
N CYS A 131 0.14 2.80 1.33
CA CYS A 131 0.39 2.13 2.60
C CYS A 131 -0.29 2.85 3.77
N PHE A 132 -0.56 4.15 3.63
CA PHE A 132 -1.23 4.98 4.64
C PHE A 132 -2.20 5.99 4.02
N GLY A 133 -3.10 6.54 4.84
CA GLY A 133 -4.16 7.44 4.39
C GLY A 133 -3.65 8.69 3.65
N TRP A 134 -2.51 9.26 4.07
CA TRP A 134 -1.90 10.43 3.42
C TRP A 134 -1.33 10.15 2.02
N GLN A 135 -1.14 8.88 1.65
CA GLN A 135 -0.66 8.49 0.31
C GLN A 135 -1.81 8.31 -0.70
N VAL A 136 -3.06 8.21 -0.23
CA VAL A 136 -4.24 8.00 -1.10
C VAL A 136 -4.40 9.09 -2.16
N PRO A 137 -4.22 10.40 -1.88
CA PRO A 137 -4.35 11.43 -2.92
C PRO A 137 -3.36 11.26 -4.08
N GLY A 138 -2.13 10.79 -3.80
CA GLY A 138 -1.14 10.54 -4.85
C GLY A 138 -1.54 9.37 -5.75
N ILE A 139 -2.05 8.29 -5.14
CA ILE A 139 -2.59 7.14 -5.89
C ILE A 139 -3.82 7.55 -6.70
N GLU A 140 -4.73 8.33 -6.12
CA GLU A 140 -5.93 8.85 -6.82
C GLU A 140 -5.53 9.62 -8.09
N HIS A 141 -4.56 10.53 -7.97
CA HIS A 141 -4.09 11.32 -9.10
C HIS A 141 -3.46 10.46 -10.20
N GLU A 142 -2.64 9.47 -9.82
CA GLU A 142 -2.06 8.53 -10.78
C GLU A 142 -3.16 7.68 -11.46
N THR A 143 -4.14 7.17 -10.71
CA THR A 143 -5.28 6.40 -11.24
C THR A 143 -6.10 7.22 -12.24
N TYR A 144 -6.34 8.49 -11.93
CA TYR A 144 -7.00 9.43 -12.84
C TYR A 144 -6.17 9.68 -14.11
N THR A 145 -4.85 9.80 -13.98
CA THR A 145 -3.98 9.98 -15.15
C THR A 145 -4.09 8.79 -16.10
N TYR A 146 -4.08 7.56 -15.56
CA TYR A 146 -4.30 6.35 -16.37
C TYR A 146 -5.68 6.31 -17.01
N SER A 147 -6.74 6.75 -16.31
CA SER A 147 -8.09 6.80 -16.89
C SER A 147 -8.15 7.72 -18.10
N MET A 148 -7.50 8.88 -18.01
CA MET A 148 -7.44 9.87 -19.10
C MET A 148 -6.67 9.31 -20.30
N VAL A 149 -5.53 8.65 -20.08
CA VAL A 149 -4.75 8.04 -21.16
C VAL A 149 -5.55 6.97 -21.90
N GLU A 150 -6.30 6.14 -21.18
CA GLU A 150 -7.19 5.13 -21.78
C GLU A 150 -8.38 5.78 -22.51
N GLU A 151 -9.02 6.79 -21.92
CA GLU A 151 -10.20 7.46 -22.50
C GLU A 151 -9.88 8.18 -23.82
N TYR A 152 -8.74 8.88 -23.89
CA TYR A 152 -8.35 9.61 -25.09
C TYR A 152 -7.66 8.75 -26.15
N ARG A 153 -7.46 7.46 -25.90
CA ARG A 153 -6.81 6.57 -26.85
C ARG A 153 -7.75 6.23 -28.01
N GLY A 154 -7.44 6.76 -29.19
CA GLY A 154 -8.12 6.45 -30.43
C GLY A 154 -7.67 5.14 -31.08
N PRO A 155 -8.46 4.58 -32.03
CA PRO A 155 -8.02 3.48 -32.86
C PRO A 155 -6.78 3.85 -33.67
N GLY A 156 -5.70 3.08 -33.51
CA GLY A 156 -4.42 3.34 -34.18
C GLY A 156 -3.44 4.17 -33.35
N ASP A 157 -3.88 4.74 -32.22
CA ASP A 157 -2.98 5.48 -31.34
C ASP A 157 -1.97 4.55 -30.66
N PRO A 158 -0.72 5.01 -30.52
CA PRO A 158 0.30 4.24 -29.84
C PRO A 158 -0.03 4.03 -28.37
N VAL A 159 0.44 2.92 -27.82
CA VAL A 159 0.37 2.66 -26.37
C VAL A 159 1.50 3.44 -25.70
N ILE A 160 1.15 4.45 -24.90
CA ILE A 160 2.11 5.35 -24.23
C ILE A 160 2.18 5.14 -22.72
N ALA A 161 1.40 4.21 -22.18
CA ALA A 161 1.36 3.91 -20.75
C ALA A 161 1.23 2.40 -20.52
N PRO A 162 1.71 1.90 -19.37
CA PRO A 162 1.47 0.54 -18.94
C PRO A 162 -0.03 0.21 -18.92
N VAL A 163 -0.41 -0.98 -19.39
CA VAL A 163 -1.77 -1.52 -19.24
C VAL A 163 -2.21 -1.54 -17.77
N PHE A 164 -3.37 -0.94 -17.49
CA PHE A 164 -4.00 -0.99 -16.18
C PHE A 164 -4.76 -2.31 -16.00
N LEU A 165 -4.30 -3.14 -15.07
CA LEU A 165 -4.81 -4.51 -14.89
C LEU A 165 -5.98 -4.59 -13.90
N GLY A 166 -6.08 -3.65 -12.96
CA GLY A 166 -7.14 -3.61 -11.97
C GLY A 166 -6.85 -2.71 -10.78
N HIS A 167 -7.90 -2.43 -10.01
CA HIS A 167 -7.78 -1.71 -8.75
C HIS A 167 -7.35 -2.65 -7.63
N MET A 168 -6.44 -2.20 -6.78
CA MET A 168 -6.02 -2.96 -5.60
C MET A 168 -6.93 -2.63 -4.43
N THR A 169 -7.44 -3.66 -3.77
CA THR A 169 -8.30 -3.55 -2.60
C THR A 169 -7.64 -4.08 -1.34
N GLU A 170 -8.11 -3.56 -0.21
CA GLU A 170 -7.79 -4.04 1.12
C GLU A 170 -9.06 -3.94 1.97
N ASN A 171 -9.46 -5.03 2.63
CA ASN A 171 -10.71 -5.07 3.38
C ASN A 171 -11.92 -4.53 2.57
N GLY A 172 -11.91 -4.71 1.24
CA GLY A 172 -12.93 -4.20 0.32
C GLY A 172 -12.79 -2.73 -0.12
N ARG A 173 -11.90 -1.93 0.48
CA ARG A 173 -11.66 -0.53 0.05
C ARG A 173 -10.58 -0.48 -1.02
N VAL A 174 -10.70 0.42 -2.01
CA VAL A 174 -9.65 0.61 -3.03
C VAL A 174 -8.51 1.45 -2.46
N ILE A 175 -7.29 0.96 -2.59
CA ILE A 175 -6.08 1.56 -2.03
C ILE A 175 -4.97 1.78 -3.07
N GLY A 176 -5.17 1.32 -4.30
CA GLY A 176 -4.08 1.20 -5.26
C GLY A 176 -4.51 0.71 -6.63
N MET A 177 -3.51 0.42 -7.44
CA MET A 177 -3.65 -0.08 -8.81
C MET A 177 -2.63 -1.18 -9.09
N LEU A 178 -2.99 -2.07 -10.00
CA LEU A 178 -2.12 -3.08 -10.59
C LEU A 178 -1.86 -2.69 -12.05
N LEU A 179 -0.59 -2.66 -12.43
CA LEU A 179 -0.14 -2.30 -13.78
C LEU A 179 0.65 -3.45 -14.37
N GLU A 180 0.68 -3.55 -15.70
CA GLU A 180 1.66 -4.43 -16.35
C GLU A 180 3.09 -4.02 -15.95
N LYS A 181 3.97 -5.02 -15.86
CA LYS A 181 5.39 -4.76 -15.75
C LYS A 181 5.98 -4.63 -17.15
N LEU A 182 6.57 -3.48 -17.43
CA LEU A 182 7.36 -3.29 -18.63
C LEU A 182 8.77 -3.79 -18.39
N GLU A 183 9.28 -4.60 -19.31
CA GLU A 183 10.69 -5.00 -19.35
C GLU A 183 11.51 -3.92 -20.05
N GLY A 184 12.70 -3.65 -19.53
CA GLY A 184 13.61 -2.66 -20.10
C GLY A 184 14.55 -2.05 -19.07
N ASP A 185 15.48 -1.23 -19.56
CA ASP A 185 16.44 -0.51 -18.74
C ASP A 185 16.02 0.95 -18.54
N PHE A 186 16.39 1.51 -17.40
CA PHE A 186 16.17 2.94 -17.16
C PHE A 186 17.10 3.75 -18.06
N ALA A 187 16.50 4.57 -18.92
CA ALA A 187 17.24 5.54 -19.73
C ALA A 187 18.01 6.50 -18.83
N SER A 188 19.28 6.70 -19.15
CA SER A 188 20.15 7.69 -18.54
C SER A 188 20.13 9.00 -19.35
N MET A 189 20.82 10.03 -18.85
CA MET A 189 20.97 11.28 -19.61
C MET A 189 21.72 11.09 -20.93
N ASP A 190 22.58 10.06 -21.03
CA ASP A 190 23.32 9.74 -22.24
C ASP A 190 22.41 9.17 -23.34
N ASP A 191 21.25 8.61 -22.95
CA ASP A 191 20.26 8.04 -23.86
C ASP A 191 19.30 9.10 -24.43
N LEU A 192 19.31 10.33 -23.89
CA LEU A 192 18.40 11.40 -24.30
C LEU A 192 18.39 11.68 -25.82
N PRO A 193 19.54 11.74 -26.53
CA PRO A 193 19.55 11.93 -27.98
C PRO A 193 18.85 10.79 -28.71
N ALA A 194 19.05 9.54 -28.27
CA ALA A 194 18.42 8.37 -28.85
C ALA A 194 16.91 8.35 -28.57
N CYS A 195 16.49 8.62 -27.33
CA CYS A 195 15.09 8.73 -26.96
C CYS A 195 14.35 9.81 -27.76
N ARG A 196 14.96 10.99 -27.93
CA ARG A 196 14.38 12.08 -28.74
C ARG A 196 14.16 11.65 -30.20
N LYS A 197 15.19 11.05 -30.81
CA LYS A 197 15.11 10.57 -32.20
C LYS A 197 14.03 9.50 -32.37
N THR A 198 13.91 8.59 -31.40
CA THR A 198 12.84 7.59 -31.41
C THR A 198 11.46 8.23 -31.35
N LEU A 199 11.25 9.22 -30.47
CA LEU A 199 9.98 9.94 -30.36
C LEU A 199 9.64 10.74 -31.62
N GLU A 200 10.62 11.36 -32.28
CA GLU A 200 10.40 12.07 -33.55
C GLU A 200 9.86 11.14 -34.65
N ASN A 201 10.41 9.91 -34.73
CA ASN A 201 9.92 8.88 -35.68
C ASN A 201 8.57 8.27 -35.28
N PHE A 202 8.14 8.48 -34.04
CA PHE A 202 6.92 7.91 -33.48
C PHE A 202 5.69 8.82 -33.73
N ILE A 203 5.94 10.11 -34.02
CA ILE A 203 4.92 11.14 -34.26
C ILE A 203 4.77 11.45 -35.77
N SER A 204 5.64 10.89 -36.62
CA SER A 204 5.61 11.01 -38.09
C SER A 204 4.81 9.90 -38.75
#